data_AF-A0A9W8DSP4-F1
#
_entry.id   AF-A0A9W8DSP4-F1
#
_cell.length_a   1.000
_cell.length_b   1.000
_cell.length_c   1.000
_cell.angle_alpha   90.00
_cell.angle_beta   90.00
_cell.angle_gamma   90.00
#
_symmetry.space_group_name_H-M   'P 1'
#
loop_
_entity.id
_entity.type
_entity.pdbx_description
1 polymer ?
#
loop_
_entity_poly.entity_id
_entity_poly.type
_entity_poly.pdbx_seq_one_letter_code
_entity_poly.pdbx_strand_id
1 'polypeptide(L)'
;MSKVAREFVSKLEGNPLQTYIQRKKNLFEVLNVQKFNGVGSVVQQVRWDEKGFAGCYWKVKKVHFKNIDGQPIHGKAWGFKFWRGKQLSDIPERIPGTLKYDWHLYKGPQTPEKETPIETTTTTTA
;
A
#
# COMPACT_ATOMS: atom_id res chain seq x y z
N MET A 1 11.36 24.54 -23.73
CA MET A 1 10.31 23.52 -24.03
C MET A 1 9.80 23.76 -25.45
N SER A 2 9.96 22.79 -26.36
CA SER A 2 9.57 22.95 -27.78
C SER A 2 8.05 22.91 -27.97
N LYS A 3 7.57 23.51 -29.07
CA LYS A 3 6.14 23.55 -29.44
C LYS A 3 5.55 22.13 -29.56
N VAL A 4 6.35 21.19 -30.07
CA VAL A 4 6.02 19.76 -30.20
C VAL A 4 5.85 19.09 -28.83
N ALA A 5 6.71 19.41 -27.85
CA ALA A 5 6.58 18.86 -26.51
C ALA A 5 5.30 19.37 -25.79
N ARG A 6 4.92 20.64 -26.05
CA ARG A 6 3.67 21.20 -25.52
C ARG A 6 2.43 20.56 -26.13
N GLU A 7 2.41 20.31 -27.44
CA GLU A 7 1.31 19.60 -28.11
C GLU A 7 1.19 18.14 -27.66
N PHE A 8 2.32 17.47 -27.40
CA PHE A 8 2.30 16.10 -26.90
C PHE A 8 1.74 16.03 -25.47
N VAL A 9 2.13 16.98 -24.61
CA VAL A 9 1.60 17.11 -23.24
C VAL A 9 0.13 17.54 -23.24
N SER A 10 -0.33 18.37 -24.18
CA SER A 10 -1.73 18.80 -24.25
C SER A 10 -2.68 17.74 -24.81
N LYS A 11 -2.18 16.80 -25.62
CA LYS A 11 -2.95 15.66 -26.15
C LYS A 11 -3.13 14.52 -25.14
N LEU A 12 -2.31 14.48 -24.09
CA LEU A 12 -2.52 13.61 -22.94
C LEU A 12 -3.55 14.29 -22.03
N GLU A 13 -4.80 13.83 -22.08
CA GLU A 13 -5.83 14.30 -21.15
C GLU A 13 -5.41 13.98 -19.70
N GLY A 14 -4.90 15.00 -19.00
CA GLY A 14 -4.42 14.90 -17.62
C GLY A 14 -2.96 14.45 -17.50
N ASN A 15 -2.32 14.84 -16.38
CA ASN A 15 -0.97 14.40 -16.07
C ASN A 15 -0.96 12.87 -15.93
N PRO A 16 -0.25 12.11 -16.79
CA PRO A 16 -0.31 10.64 -16.81
C PRO A 16 0.12 10.02 -15.47
N LEU A 17 0.99 10.71 -14.71
CA LEU A 17 1.37 10.29 -13.37
C LEU A 17 0.20 10.36 -12.39
N GLN A 18 -0.63 11.41 -12.49
CA GLN A 18 -1.77 11.60 -11.63
C GLN A 18 -2.80 10.49 -11.85
N THR A 19 -3.10 10.19 -13.12
CA THR A 19 -3.98 9.08 -13.50
C THR A 19 -3.45 7.74 -12.98
N TYR A 20 -2.14 7.50 -13.09
CA TYR A 20 -1.51 6.28 -12.57
C TYR A 20 -1.53 6.18 -11.04
N ILE A 21 -1.43 7.29 -10.32
CA ILE A 21 -1.49 7.32 -8.86
C ILE A 21 -2.92 7.07 -8.37
N GLN A 22 -3.91 7.66 -9.04
CA GLN A 22 -5.33 7.60 -8.67
C GLN A 22 -6.01 6.29 -9.08
N ARG A 23 -5.44 5.54 -10.02
CA ARG A 23 -6.00 4.25 -10.42
C ARG A 23 -6.03 3.27 -9.25
N LYS A 24 -7.04 2.42 -9.28
CA LYS A 24 -7.16 1.24 -8.41
C LYS A 24 -6.01 0.27 -8.68
N LYS A 25 -5.41 -0.25 -7.61
CA LYS A 25 -4.25 -1.14 -7.67
C LYS A 25 -4.59 -2.48 -7.06
N ASN A 26 -4.16 -3.55 -7.72
CA ASN A 26 -4.26 -4.89 -7.18
C ASN A 26 -3.16 -5.10 -6.11
N LEU A 27 -3.21 -6.23 -5.41
CA LEU A 27 -2.23 -6.50 -4.36
C LEU A 27 -0.79 -6.60 -4.89
N PHE A 28 -0.58 -7.25 -6.03
CA PHE A 28 0.76 -7.52 -6.55
C PHE A 28 1.44 -6.25 -7.07
N GLU A 29 0.69 -5.35 -7.69
CA GLU A 29 1.17 -4.03 -8.10
C GLU A 29 1.61 -3.19 -6.90
N VAL A 30 0.88 -3.26 -5.79
CA VAL A 30 1.29 -2.59 -4.55
C VAL A 30 2.57 -3.20 -4.00
N LEU A 31 2.66 -4.53 -3.94
CA LEU A 31 3.80 -5.25 -3.36
C LEU A 31 5.06 -5.18 -4.22
N ASN A 32 4.93 -5.12 -5.54
CA ASN A 32 6.06 -5.05 -6.46
C ASN A 32 6.87 -3.75 -6.32
N VAL A 33 6.23 -2.68 -5.86
CA VAL A 33 6.90 -1.40 -5.60
C VAL A 33 7.64 -1.41 -4.25
N GLN A 34 7.29 -2.34 -3.35
CA GLN A 34 7.88 -2.41 -2.01
C GLN A 34 9.23 -3.12 -1.99
N LYS A 35 10.02 -2.82 -0.95
CA LYS A 35 11.27 -3.55 -0.68
C LYS A 35 10.98 -5.04 -0.48
N PHE A 36 11.94 -5.88 -0.86
CA PHE A 36 11.87 -7.34 -0.69
C PHE A 36 10.55 -7.94 -1.23
N ASN A 37 10.08 -7.47 -2.39
CA ASN A 37 8.89 -8.01 -3.03
C ASN A 37 7.62 -7.90 -2.16
N GLY A 38 7.58 -6.91 -1.27
CA GLY A 38 6.47 -6.66 -0.35
C GLY A 38 6.40 -7.61 0.85
N VAL A 39 7.40 -8.46 1.07
CA VAL A 39 7.48 -9.29 2.29
C VAL A 39 7.68 -8.40 3.51
N GLY A 40 6.88 -8.62 4.56
CA GLY A 40 6.85 -7.80 5.77
C GLY A 40 5.95 -6.57 5.67
N SER A 41 5.47 -6.22 4.47
CA SER A 41 4.55 -5.10 4.28
C SER A 41 3.19 -5.41 4.91
N VAL A 42 2.55 -4.35 5.42
CA VAL A 42 1.20 -4.42 5.96
C VAL A 42 0.25 -3.80 4.95
N VAL A 43 -0.75 -4.55 4.52
CA VAL A 43 -1.68 -4.16 3.46
C VAL A 43 -3.12 -4.25 3.91
N GLN A 44 -3.95 -3.36 3.40
CA GLN A 44 -5.38 -3.30 3.69
C GLN A 44 -6.17 -3.18 2.38
N GLN A 45 -7.41 -3.67 2.39
CA GLN A 45 -8.35 -3.46 1.29
C GLN A 45 -8.96 -2.07 1.44
N VAL A 46 -9.03 -1.29 0.36
CA VAL A 46 -9.57 0.09 0.39
C VAL A 46 -10.98 0.13 0.97
N ARG A 47 -11.84 -0.86 0.62
CA ARG A 47 -13.19 -0.99 1.18
C ARG A 47 -13.25 -1.16 2.71
N TRP A 48 -12.18 -1.64 3.33
CA TRP A 48 -12.11 -1.75 4.79
C TRP A 48 -11.86 -0.38 5.40
N ASP A 49 -11.02 0.42 4.76
CA ASP A 49 -10.74 1.80 5.14
C ASP A 49 -11.99 2.68 4.97
N GLU A 50 -12.64 2.60 3.81
CA GLU A 50 -13.89 3.32 3.50
C GLU A 50 -15.03 3.02 4.49
N LYS A 51 -15.05 1.80 5.05
CA LYS A 51 -16.05 1.37 6.04
C LYS A 51 -15.64 1.66 7.49
N GLY A 52 -14.48 2.28 7.71
CA GLY A 52 -13.97 2.57 9.05
C GLY A 52 -13.56 1.32 9.83
N PHE A 53 -13.22 0.22 9.15
CA PHE A 53 -12.70 -0.98 9.81
C PHE A 53 -11.21 -0.80 10.15
N ALA A 54 -10.96 -0.03 11.21
CA ALA A 54 -9.62 0.18 11.76
C ALA A 54 -9.04 -1.13 12.33
N GLY A 55 -7.73 -1.31 12.19
CA GLY A 55 -6.99 -2.48 12.69
C GLY A 55 -7.27 -3.76 11.91
N CYS A 56 -7.89 -3.69 10.74
CA CYS A 56 -8.09 -4.83 9.84
C CYS A 56 -7.08 -4.78 8.70
N TYR A 57 -6.12 -5.70 8.68
CA TYR A 57 -5.06 -5.72 7.67
C TYR A 57 -4.47 -7.12 7.52
N TRP A 58 -3.63 -7.28 6.50
CA TRP A 58 -2.82 -8.46 6.29
C TRP A 58 -1.35 -8.09 6.43
N LYS A 59 -0.60 -8.88 7.22
CA LYS A 59 0.86 -8.78 7.28
C LYS A 59 1.45 -9.81 6.32
N VAL A 60 2.03 -9.35 5.22
CA VAL A 60 2.52 -10.22 4.15
C VAL A 60 3.77 -10.95 4.62
N LYS A 61 3.78 -12.28 4.48
CA LYS A 61 4.91 -13.14 4.85
C LYS A 61 5.63 -13.74 3.65
N LYS A 62 4.88 -14.11 2.61
CA LYS A 62 5.42 -14.71 1.39
C LYS A 62 4.62 -14.23 0.19
N VAL A 63 5.34 -13.95 -0.90
CA VAL A 63 4.76 -13.56 -2.17
C VAL A 63 5.38 -14.41 -3.26
N HIS A 64 4.56 -14.89 -4.17
CA HIS A 64 4.99 -15.58 -5.37
C HIS A 64 4.35 -14.88 -6.56
N PHE A 65 5.16 -14.11 -7.29
CA PHE A 65 4.72 -13.44 -8.50
C PHE A 65 4.69 -14.42 -9.67
N LYS A 66 3.67 -14.25 -10.51
CA LYS A 66 3.59 -14.84 -11.83
C LYS A 66 3.77 -13.70 -12.83
N ASN A 67 4.83 -13.79 -13.62
CA ASN A 67 5.08 -12.84 -14.70
C ASN A 67 4.10 -13.13 -15.85
N ILE A 68 3.39 -12.09 -16.28
CA ILE A 68 2.53 -12.11 -17.46
C ILE A 68 2.96 -10.90 -18.30
N ASP A 69 3.32 -11.13 -19.56
CA ASP A 69 3.80 -10.09 -20.47
C ASP A 69 4.98 -9.26 -19.91
N GLY A 70 5.88 -9.93 -19.17
CA GLY A 70 7.04 -9.30 -18.54
C GLY A 70 6.72 -8.49 -17.27
N GLN A 71 5.45 -8.45 -16.83
CA GLN A 71 5.04 -7.69 -15.65
C GLN A 71 4.58 -8.61 -14.49
N PRO A 72 4.99 -8.34 -13.23
CA PRO A 72 4.61 -9.12 -12.06
C PRO A 72 3.23 -8.73 -11.51
N ILE A 73 2.20 -8.74 -12.37
CA ILE A 73 0.84 -8.29 -12.02
C ILE A 73 0.05 -9.38 -11.27
N HIS A 74 0.43 -10.65 -11.45
CA HIS A 74 -0.33 -11.80 -10.93
C HIS A 74 0.50 -12.60 -9.94
N GLY A 75 -0.15 -13.54 -9.23
CA GLY A 75 0.56 -14.43 -8.34
C GLY A 75 -0.29 -15.04 -7.23
N LYS A 76 0.42 -15.46 -6.18
CA LYS A 76 -0.15 -15.92 -4.91
C LYS A 76 0.58 -15.19 -3.77
N ALA A 77 -0.15 -14.80 -2.74
CA ALA A 77 0.41 -14.16 -1.56
C ALA A 77 -0.12 -14.86 -0.31
N TRP A 78 0.73 -14.92 0.72
CA TRP A 78 0.42 -15.49 2.02
C TRP A 78 0.80 -14.50 3.11
N GLY A 79 0.02 -14.48 4.18
CA GLY A 79 0.25 -13.57 5.29
C GLY A 79 -0.64 -13.89 6.49
N PHE A 80 -0.42 -13.11 7.55
CA PHE A 80 -1.20 -13.20 8.77
C PHE A 80 -2.35 -12.22 8.70
N LYS A 81 -3.56 -12.70 9.01
CA LYS A 81 -4.76 -11.89 9.06
C LYS A 81 -4.90 -11.23 10.42
N PHE A 82 -5.03 -9.92 10.42
CA PHE A 82 -5.38 -9.13 11.59
C PHE A 82 -6.78 -8.55 11.40
N TRP A 83 -7.62 -8.69 12.43
CA TRP A 83 -8.95 -8.11 12.47
C TRP A 83 -9.09 -7.31 13.77
N ARG A 84 -9.35 -6.01 13.64
CA ARG A 84 -9.47 -5.08 14.77
C ARG A 84 -8.31 -5.22 15.76
N GLY A 85 -7.09 -5.31 15.24
CA GLY A 85 -5.86 -5.42 16.03
C GLY A 85 -5.53 -6.83 16.55
N LYS A 86 -6.41 -7.82 16.38
CA LYS A 86 -6.16 -9.20 16.81
C LYS A 86 -5.73 -10.07 15.64
N GLN A 87 -4.67 -10.84 15.82
CA GLN A 87 -4.27 -11.88 14.87
C GLN A 87 -5.26 -13.04 14.93
N LEU A 88 -5.74 -13.51 13.76
CA LEU A 88 -6.76 -14.57 13.70
C LEU A 88 -6.16 -15.96 13.64
N SER A 89 -4.96 -16.08 13.08
CA SER A 89 -4.33 -17.35 12.77
C SER A 89 -2.84 -17.24 13.01
N ASP A 90 -2.27 -18.27 13.65
CA ASP A 90 -0.83 -18.37 13.93
C ASP A 90 -0.04 -18.83 12.70
N ILE A 91 -0.74 -19.34 11.68
CA ILE A 91 -0.16 -19.84 10.44
C ILE A 91 -0.45 -18.83 9.32
N PRO A 92 0.52 -18.52 8.45
CA PRO A 92 0.28 -17.63 7.32
C PRO A 92 -0.69 -18.26 6.33
N GLU A 93 -1.84 -17.62 6.16
CA GLU A 93 -2.90 -18.06 5.25
C GLU A 93 -2.74 -17.44 3.87
N ARG A 94 -3.31 -18.09 2.85
CA ARG A 94 -3.40 -17.52 1.51
C ARG A 94 -4.34 -16.32 1.53
N ILE A 95 -3.84 -15.16 1.11
CA ILE A 95 -4.63 -13.94 1.03
C ILE A 95 -5.68 -14.10 -0.08
N PRO A 96 -6.99 -14.02 0.21
CA PRO A 96 -8.02 -14.15 -0.80
C PRO A 96 -8.26 -12.81 -1.53
N GLY A 97 -8.73 -12.90 -2.79
CA GLY A 97 -9.13 -11.70 -3.55
C GLY A 97 -7.97 -10.76 -3.91
N THR A 98 -6.75 -11.27 -4.03
CA THR A 98 -5.54 -10.48 -4.36
C THR A 98 -5.66 -9.67 -5.65
N LEU A 99 -6.39 -10.20 -6.64
CA LEU A 99 -6.65 -9.57 -7.93
C LEU A 99 -8.02 -8.85 -8.01
N LYS A 100 -8.92 -9.12 -7.06
CA LYS A 100 -10.31 -8.64 -7.12
C LYS A 100 -10.48 -7.28 -6.44
N TYR A 101 -9.82 -7.09 -5.32
CA TYR A 101 -10.01 -5.90 -4.49
C TYR A 101 -8.94 -4.86 -4.77
N ASP A 102 -9.26 -3.63 -4.40
CA ASP A 102 -8.32 -2.53 -4.38
C ASP A 102 -7.52 -2.62 -3.09
N TRP A 103 -6.20 -2.61 -3.21
CA TRP A 103 -5.27 -2.74 -2.09
C TRP A 103 -4.44 -1.48 -1.93
N HIS A 104 -4.06 -1.19 -0.69
CA HIS A 104 -3.12 -0.14 -0.35
C HIS A 104 -2.28 -0.56 0.87
N LEU A 105 -1.20 0.16 1.12
CA LEU A 105 -0.43 0.00 2.36
C LEU A 105 -1.27 0.47 3.54
N TYR A 106 -1.26 -0.33 4.61
CA TYR A 106 -1.86 0.05 5.86
C TYR A 106 -1.03 1.15 6.51
N LYS A 107 -1.66 2.28 6.84
CA LYS A 107 -0.99 3.45 7.44
C LYS A 107 -0.97 3.42 8.97
N GLY A 108 -1.40 2.31 9.58
CA GLY A 108 -1.62 2.25 11.03
C GLY A 108 -2.98 2.82 11.43
N PRO A 109 -3.35 2.71 12.73
CA PRO A 109 -4.43 3.52 13.26
C PRO A 109 -4.05 4.99 13.06
N GLN A 110 -4.87 5.71 12.31
CA GLN A 110 -4.82 7.17 12.26
C GLN A 110 -5.32 7.65 13.63
N THR A 111 -4.51 7.47 14.67
CA THR A 111 -4.67 8.27 15.88
C THR A 111 -4.50 9.69 15.38
N PRO A 112 -5.47 10.60 15.50
CA PRO A 112 -5.15 12.01 15.41
C PRO A 112 -4.19 12.25 16.59
N GLU A 113 -2.90 12.15 16.30
CA GLU A 113 -1.86 12.61 17.19
C GLU A 113 -2.20 14.06 17.44
N LYS A 114 -2.81 14.33 18.60
CA LYS A 114 -2.78 15.66 19.17
C LYS A 114 -1.30 16.00 19.25
N GLU A 115 -0.89 16.95 18.42
CA GLU A 115 0.43 17.56 18.46
C GLU A 115 0.70 18.00 19.89
N THR A 116 1.41 17.18 20.67
CA THR A 116 2.00 17.63 21.92
C THR A 116 3.21 18.47 21.52
N PRO A 117 3.29 19.76 21.93
CA PRO A 117 4.40 20.62 21.56
C PRO A 117 5.73 20.02 22.01
N ILE A 118 6.70 20.06 21.11
CA ILE A 118 8.05 19.58 21.32
C ILE A 118 8.73 20.56 22.28
N GLU A 119 8.73 20.27 23.58
CA GLU A 119 9.49 21.07 24.55
C GLU A 119 10.99 20.89 24.31
N THR A 120 11.63 22.03 24.07
CA THR A 120 13.05 22.23 23.87
C THR A 120 13.77 22.04 25.21
N THR A 121 14.55 20.97 25.36
CA THR A 121 15.50 20.86 26.47
C THR A 121 16.91 21.10 25.95
N THR A 122 17.37 22.34 26.16
CA THR A 122 18.77 22.75 26.13
C THR A 122 19.60 21.92 27.10
N THR A 123 20.49 21.06 26.60
CA THR A 123 21.53 20.44 27.43
C THR A 123 22.68 21.43 27.59
N THR A 124 22.69 22.12 28.73
CA THR A 124 23.86 22.78 29.33
C THR A 124 24.49 21.81 30.33
N THR A 125 25.75 21.42 30.15
CA THR A 125 26.62 20.81 31.18
C THR A 125 28.05 20.89 30.61
N ALA A 126 28.82 21.91 31.00
CA ALA A 126 29.85 21.93 32.06
C ALA A 126 31.24 21.62 31.49
#